data_AF-A0A969R4J4-F1
#
_entry.id   AF-A0A969R4J4-F1
#
_cell.length_a   1.000
_cell.length_b   1.000
_cell.length_c   1.000
_cell.angle_alpha   90.00
_cell.angle_beta   90.00
_cell.angle_gamma   90.00
#
_symmetry.space_group_name_H-M   'P 1'
#
loop_
_entity.id
_entity.type
_entity.pdbx_description
1 polymer ?
#
loop_
_entity_poly.entity_id
_entity_poly.type
_entity_poly.pdbx_seq_one_letter_code
_entity_poly.pdbx_strand_id
1 'polypeptide(L)'
;MNSYTTTLAPSRSEAFPPPEPILAISEQKKSGLILCKEFHAEFAGPGAAVGSLAEQNYQAVIAIGSPELLAVSTLEDRRRAYGRRIQWGRWLHKIVEHPDPSLRAERLLAGFEEFFGRQVVVSLPSEVLAMLAGVFPATIENVRFQHWQIGKLESPAYLPTSDQLKVTTITIDSALREVSEVPLLTTATISEIRSTYEFLRSA
;
A
#
# COMPACT_ATOMS: atom_id res chain seq x y z
N MET A 1 -12.46 66.55 -22.10
CA MET A 1 -11.19 65.78 -22.15
C MET A 1 -11.52 64.39 -21.66
N ASN A 2 -11.55 63.42 -22.57
CA ASN A 2 -12.08 62.08 -22.32
C ASN A 2 -11.02 61.20 -21.65
N SER A 3 -11.34 60.66 -20.49
CA SER A 3 -10.52 59.70 -19.76
C SER A 3 -10.71 58.32 -20.40
N TYR A 4 -9.65 57.74 -20.95
CA TYR A 4 -9.65 56.37 -21.47
C TYR A 4 -9.45 55.41 -20.29
N THR A 5 -10.51 54.66 -19.96
CA THR A 5 -10.42 53.51 -19.07
C THR A 5 -9.88 52.32 -19.87
N THR A 6 -8.58 52.05 -19.78
CA THR A 6 -7.98 50.83 -20.32
C THR A 6 -8.32 49.67 -19.39
N THR A 7 -9.39 48.94 -19.72
CA THR A 7 -9.71 47.64 -19.15
C THR A 7 -8.65 46.64 -19.59
N LEU A 8 -7.70 46.32 -18.70
CA LEU A 8 -6.81 45.18 -18.83
C LEU A 8 -7.66 43.90 -18.69
N ALA A 9 -7.98 43.27 -19.82
CA ALA A 9 -8.49 41.90 -19.82
C ALA A 9 -7.39 40.96 -19.27
N PRO A 10 -7.70 40.02 -18.36
CA PRO A 10 -6.73 39.03 -17.94
C PRO A 10 -6.53 38.02 -19.07
N SER A 11 -5.51 38.26 -19.90
CA SER A 11 -4.93 37.29 -20.81
C SER A 11 -4.06 36.31 -20.03
N ARG A 12 -4.71 35.38 -19.31
CA ARG A 12 -4.05 34.16 -18.87
C ARG A 12 -5.01 33.00 -19.07
N SER A 13 -5.00 32.48 -20.30
CA SER A 13 -5.39 31.09 -20.51
C SER A 13 -4.31 30.24 -19.82
N GLU A 14 -4.41 30.11 -18.50
CA GLU A 14 -3.79 28.99 -17.80
C GLU A 14 -4.57 27.76 -18.25
N ALA A 15 -4.18 27.22 -19.40
CA ALA A 15 -4.54 25.87 -19.75
C ALA A 15 -3.96 24.99 -18.64
N PHE A 16 -4.82 24.62 -17.68
CA PHE A 16 -4.48 23.62 -16.68
C PHE A 16 -3.92 22.43 -17.45
N PRO A 17 -2.70 21.94 -17.11
CA PRO A 17 -2.20 20.73 -17.73
C PRO A 17 -3.26 19.64 -17.60
N PRO A 18 -3.46 18.81 -18.64
CA PRO A 18 -4.46 17.75 -18.58
C PRO A 18 -4.20 16.93 -17.32
N PRO A 19 -5.26 16.62 -16.55
CA PRO A 19 -5.10 15.99 -15.25
C PRO A 19 -4.38 14.65 -15.44
N GLU A 20 -3.26 14.48 -14.76
CA GLU A 20 -2.37 13.33 -14.91
C GLU A 20 -3.11 12.00 -14.85
N PRO A 21 -2.69 10.98 -15.62
CA PRO A 21 -3.28 9.66 -15.52
C PRO A 21 -3.10 9.14 -14.09
N ILE A 22 -4.21 8.79 -13.45
CA ILE A 22 -4.24 8.26 -12.09
C ILE A 22 -4.97 6.92 -12.13
N LEU A 23 -4.49 5.97 -11.34
CA LEU A 23 -5.10 4.67 -11.17
C LEU A 23 -5.84 4.62 -9.84
N ALA A 24 -6.85 3.77 -9.75
CA ALA A 24 -7.50 3.44 -8.50
C ALA A 24 -7.58 1.93 -8.34
N ILE A 25 -7.47 1.46 -7.10
CA ILE A 25 -7.67 0.05 -6.80
C ILE A 25 -9.17 -0.26 -6.93
N SER A 26 -9.53 -1.33 -7.63
CA SER A 26 -10.91 -1.78 -7.80
C SER A 26 -11.60 -1.96 -6.44
N GLU A 27 -12.84 -1.47 -6.32
CA GLU A 27 -13.66 -1.64 -5.11
C GLU A 27 -14.22 -3.06 -4.95
N GLN A 28 -14.13 -3.90 -6.00
CA GLN A 28 -14.83 -5.19 -6.05
C GLN A 28 -14.17 -6.30 -5.22
N LYS A 29 -12.87 -6.18 -4.94
CA LYS A 29 -12.09 -7.22 -4.25
C LYS A 29 -11.53 -6.67 -2.94
N LYS A 30 -11.53 -7.51 -1.90
CA LYS A 30 -10.80 -7.29 -0.64
C LYS A 30 -9.29 -7.36 -0.91
N SER A 31 -8.76 -6.27 -1.46
CA SER A 31 -7.39 -6.18 -1.95
C SER A 31 -6.82 -4.80 -1.65
N GLY A 32 -5.50 -4.67 -1.69
CA GLY A 32 -4.87 -3.39 -1.44
C GLY A 32 -3.41 -3.40 -1.78
N LEU A 33 -2.78 -2.23 -1.69
CA LEU A 33 -1.36 -2.04 -1.82
C LEU A 33 -0.80 -1.46 -0.52
N ILE A 34 0.29 -2.03 -0.03
CA ILE A 34 1.14 -1.39 0.97
C ILE A 34 2.28 -0.72 0.23
N LEU A 35 2.39 0.60 0.39
CA LEU A 35 3.37 1.42 -0.28
C LEU A 35 4.47 1.74 0.74
N CYS A 36 5.63 1.11 0.59
CA CYS A 36 6.73 1.22 1.52
C CYS A 36 7.63 2.39 1.14
N LYS A 37 7.82 3.32 2.07
CA LYS A 37 8.81 4.40 2.03
C LYS A 37 9.96 4.03 2.98
N GLU A 38 10.98 4.87 3.02
CA GLU A 38 12.20 4.61 3.79
C GLU A 38 11.98 4.32 5.28
N PHE A 39 11.05 5.04 5.93
CA PHE A 39 10.85 4.95 7.38
C PHE A 39 9.42 4.60 7.80
N HIS A 40 8.50 4.48 6.85
CA HIS A 40 7.09 4.18 7.12
C HIS A 40 6.45 3.55 5.88
N ALA A 41 5.25 2.99 6.08
CA ALA A 41 4.45 2.48 5.01
C ALA A 41 3.07 3.13 5.02
N GLU A 42 2.45 3.17 3.86
CA GLU A 42 1.09 3.64 3.67
C GLU A 42 0.23 2.50 3.16
N PHE A 43 -1.06 2.51 3.51
CA PHE A 43 -2.01 1.55 2.98
C PHE A 43 -2.97 2.22 1.98
N ALA A 44 -3.06 1.63 0.78
CA ALA A 44 -4.05 1.96 -0.23
C ALA A 44 -5.01 0.75 -0.34
N GLY A 45 -6.20 0.87 0.26
CA GLY A 45 -7.24 -0.15 0.17
C GLY A 45 -8.16 0.03 -1.05
N PRO A 46 -9.26 -0.72 -1.14
CA PRO A 46 -10.16 -0.63 -2.28
C PRO A 46 -10.70 0.78 -2.51
N GLY A 47 -10.77 1.15 -3.79
CA GLY A 47 -11.15 2.48 -4.27
C GLY A 47 -10.08 3.54 -4.12
N ALA A 48 -8.95 3.26 -3.46
CA ALA A 48 -7.91 4.26 -3.24
C ALA A 48 -7.17 4.61 -4.53
N ALA A 49 -6.93 5.89 -4.73
CA ALA A 49 -6.03 6.40 -5.76
C ALA A 49 -4.57 5.97 -5.52
N VAL A 50 -3.87 5.61 -6.61
CA VAL A 50 -2.44 5.25 -6.67
C VAL A 50 -1.81 5.73 -7.98
N GLY A 51 -0.48 5.92 -8.00
CA GLY A 51 0.29 6.26 -9.20
C GLY A 51 0.22 7.72 -9.64
N SER A 52 -0.03 8.67 -8.73
CA SER A 52 0.06 10.11 -9.02
C SER A 52 1.52 10.59 -8.97
N LEU A 53 1.89 11.67 -9.69
CA LEU A 53 3.24 12.27 -9.57
C LEU A 53 3.57 12.78 -8.16
N ALA A 54 2.57 12.96 -7.28
CA ALA A 54 2.78 13.24 -5.86
C ALA A 54 3.38 12.05 -5.08
N GLU A 55 3.31 10.85 -5.64
CA GLU A 55 3.80 9.61 -5.04
C GLU A 55 5.26 9.35 -5.46
N GLN A 56 6.18 10.17 -4.92
CA GLN A 56 7.62 9.99 -5.15
C GLN A 56 8.24 9.05 -4.10
N ASN A 57 9.17 8.21 -4.56
CA ASN A 57 10.14 7.43 -3.75
C ASN A 57 9.54 6.29 -2.90
N TYR A 58 8.69 5.44 -3.46
CA TYR A 58 8.42 4.13 -2.88
C TYR A 58 9.62 3.20 -3.09
N GLN A 59 10.13 2.61 -2.01
CA GLN A 59 11.18 1.61 -2.07
C GLN A 59 10.62 0.25 -2.50
N ALA A 60 9.39 -0.05 -2.08
CA ALA A 60 8.69 -1.27 -2.45
C ALA A 60 7.18 -1.04 -2.45
N VAL A 61 6.48 -1.80 -3.30
CA VAL A 61 5.03 -1.92 -3.29
C VAL A 61 4.68 -3.39 -3.04
N ILE A 62 3.83 -3.63 -2.05
CA ILE A 62 3.38 -4.98 -1.68
C ILE A 62 1.89 -5.09 -1.96
N ALA A 63 1.54 -6.01 -2.84
CA ALA A 63 0.14 -6.35 -3.08
C ALA A 63 -0.40 -7.24 -1.95
N ILE A 64 -1.58 -6.91 -1.44
CA ILE A 64 -2.36 -7.78 -0.54
C ILE A 64 -3.60 -8.27 -1.29
N GLY A 65 -3.78 -9.58 -1.35
CA GLY A 65 -4.82 -10.21 -2.15
C GLY A 65 -4.51 -10.09 -3.65
N SER A 66 -5.51 -9.72 -4.45
CA SER A 66 -5.39 -9.61 -5.91
C SER A 66 -5.93 -8.27 -6.39
N PRO A 67 -5.20 -7.16 -6.14
CA PRO A 67 -5.64 -5.82 -6.50
C PRO A 67 -5.67 -5.63 -8.02
N GLU A 68 -6.77 -5.09 -8.52
CA GLU A 68 -6.91 -4.67 -9.90
C GLU A 68 -6.84 -3.14 -9.96
N LEU A 69 -6.04 -2.61 -10.90
CA LEU A 69 -5.89 -1.18 -11.09
C LEU A 69 -6.76 -0.71 -12.25
N LEU A 70 -7.60 0.29 -11.97
CA LEU A 70 -8.52 0.89 -12.92
C LEU A 70 -8.09 2.31 -13.25
N ALA A 71 -8.09 2.66 -14.53
CA ALA A 71 -7.83 4.03 -14.97
C ALA A 71 -8.97 4.94 -14.56
N VAL A 72 -8.64 6.08 -13.94
CA VAL A 72 -9.62 7.07 -13.50
C VAL A 72 -9.69 8.20 -14.53
N SER A 73 -10.79 8.25 -15.26
CA SER A 73 -10.98 9.18 -16.39
C SER A 73 -11.75 10.45 -16.03
N THR A 74 -12.69 10.38 -15.08
CA THR A 74 -13.56 11.51 -14.74
C THR A 74 -13.05 12.29 -13.51
N LEU A 75 -13.39 13.57 -13.44
CA LEU A 75 -13.08 14.40 -12.26
C LEU A 75 -13.78 13.88 -10.99
N GLU A 76 -15.01 13.37 -11.13
CA GLU A 76 -15.77 12.82 -10.00
C GLU A 76 -15.10 11.56 -9.45
N ASP A 77 -14.71 10.63 -10.32
CA ASP A 77 -14.03 9.40 -9.91
C ASP A 77 -12.65 9.68 -9.32
N ARG A 78 -11.96 10.72 -9.81
CA ARG A 78 -10.73 11.19 -9.21
C ARG A 78 -10.93 11.70 -7.79
N ARG A 79 -11.95 12.53 -7.56
CA ARG A 79 -12.31 13.01 -6.21
C ARG A 79 -12.68 11.84 -5.29
N ARG A 80 -13.44 10.87 -5.81
CA ARG A 80 -13.82 9.65 -5.10
C ARG A 80 -12.58 8.85 -4.68
N ALA A 81 -11.67 8.59 -5.61
CA ALA A 81 -10.48 7.77 -5.37
C ALA A 81 -9.50 8.41 -4.38
N TYR A 82 -9.28 9.74 -4.48
CA TYR A 82 -8.53 10.47 -3.46
C TYR A 82 -9.25 10.49 -2.11
N GLY A 83 -10.57 10.63 -2.10
CA GLY A 83 -11.37 10.52 -0.89
C GLY A 83 -11.17 9.18 -0.17
N ARG A 84 -11.21 8.06 -0.91
CA ARG A 84 -10.91 6.72 -0.40
C ARG A 84 -9.48 6.62 0.14
N ARG A 85 -8.50 7.13 -0.59
CA ARG A 85 -7.09 7.16 -0.15
C ARG A 85 -6.93 7.88 1.20
N ILE A 86 -7.58 9.03 1.36
CA ILE A 86 -7.60 9.78 2.63
C ILE A 86 -8.30 9.00 3.74
N GLN A 87 -9.41 8.32 3.45
CA GLN A 87 -10.13 7.51 4.43
C GLN A 87 -9.25 6.38 4.97
N TRP A 88 -8.54 5.65 4.09
CA TRP A 88 -7.60 4.61 4.49
C TRP A 88 -6.44 5.15 5.32
N GLY A 89 -5.87 6.30 4.91
CA GLY A 89 -4.85 6.98 5.70
C GLY A 89 -5.34 7.38 7.09
N ARG A 90 -6.56 7.93 7.21
CA ARG A 90 -7.17 8.28 8.50
C ARG A 90 -7.45 7.07 9.38
N TRP A 91 -7.88 5.96 8.77
CA TRP A 91 -8.08 4.70 9.50
C TRP A 91 -6.75 4.21 10.11
N LEU A 92 -5.68 4.20 9.31
CA LEU A 92 -4.35 3.80 9.79
C LEU A 92 -3.83 4.78 10.86
N HIS A 93 -4.01 6.08 10.65
CA HIS A 93 -3.61 7.10 11.62
C HIS A 93 -4.25 6.89 13.00
N LYS A 94 -5.55 6.59 13.06
CA LYS A 94 -6.25 6.29 14.32
C LYS A 94 -5.65 5.11 15.08
N ILE A 95 -5.07 4.14 14.36
CA ILE A 95 -4.34 3.04 14.96
C ILE A 95 -3.02 3.57 15.51
N VAL A 96 -2.23 4.26 14.69
CA VAL A 96 -0.87 4.72 15.01
C VAL A 96 -0.82 5.75 16.14
N GLU A 97 -1.88 6.55 16.34
CA GLU A 97 -1.98 7.53 17.43
C GLU A 97 -2.14 6.91 18.83
N HIS A 98 -2.38 5.60 18.94
CA HIS A 98 -2.52 4.96 20.24
C HIS A 98 -1.16 4.93 20.99
N PRO A 99 -1.09 5.32 22.27
CA PRO A 99 0.19 5.42 22.99
C PRO A 99 0.87 4.07 23.22
N ASP A 100 0.10 3.00 23.40
CA ASP A 100 0.64 1.64 23.60
C ASP A 100 1.03 0.98 22.26
N PRO A 101 2.32 0.66 22.04
CA PRO A 101 2.80 0.02 20.81
C PRO A 101 2.24 -1.38 20.56
N SER A 102 2.01 -2.17 21.60
CA SER A 102 1.43 -3.52 21.45
C SER A 102 -0.03 -3.40 20.99
N LEU A 103 -0.77 -2.43 21.52
CA LEU A 103 -2.16 -2.22 21.10
C LEU A 103 -2.26 -1.64 19.68
N ARG A 104 -1.26 -0.85 19.23
CA ARG A 104 -1.16 -0.43 17.81
C ARG A 104 -1.02 -1.63 16.89
N ALA A 105 -0.09 -2.52 17.22
CA ALA A 105 0.14 -3.76 16.48
C ALA A 105 -1.11 -4.66 16.46
N GLU A 106 -1.75 -4.88 17.61
CA GLU A 106 -2.96 -5.70 17.72
C GLU A 106 -4.11 -5.13 16.89
N ARG A 107 -4.36 -3.82 16.98
CA ARG A 107 -5.43 -3.16 16.20
C ARG A 107 -5.16 -3.21 14.70
N LEU A 108 -3.91 -3.05 14.27
CA LEU A 108 -3.54 -3.21 12.86
C LEU A 108 -3.82 -4.63 12.39
N LEU A 109 -3.32 -5.63 13.12
CA LEU A 109 -3.51 -7.04 12.80
C LEU A 109 -5.00 -7.39 12.75
N ALA A 110 -5.77 -7.06 13.79
CA ALA A 110 -7.21 -7.34 13.84
C ALA A 110 -7.97 -6.70 12.67
N GLY A 111 -7.70 -5.43 12.36
CA GLY A 111 -8.35 -4.74 11.24
C GLY A 111 -7.97 -5.34 9.88
N PHE A 112 -6.73 -5.76 9.70
CA PHE A 112 -6.31 -6.47 8.49
C PHE A 112 -6.90 -7.88 8.42
N GLU A 113 -7.02 -8.60 9.54
CA GLU A 113 -7.58 -9.95 9.57
C GLU A 113 -9.08 -9.94 9.26
N GLU A 114 -9.82 -8.97 9.80
CA GLU A 114 -11.24 -8.76 9.49
C GLU A 114 -11.43 -8.49 7.98
N PHE A 115 -10.51 -7.71 7.40
CA PHE A 115 -10.64 -7.30 6.01
C PHE A 115 -10.17 -8.38 5.02
N PHE A 116 -8.95 -8.88 5.19
CA PHE A 116 -8.26 -9.78 4.26
C PHE A 116 -8.28 -11.26 4.65
N GLY A 117 -8.64 -11.56 5.90
CA GLY A 117 -8.55 -12.90 6.46
C GLY A 117 -7.17 -13.21 7.03
N ARG A 118 -7.18 -14.00 8.11
CA ARG A 118 -5.98 -14.33 8.90
C ARG A 118 -4.83 -14.91 8.09
N GLN A 119 -5.10 -15.82 7.15
CA GLN A 119 -4.04 -16.47 6.35
C GLN A 119 -3.22 -15.46 5.54
N VAL A 120 -3.87 -14.42 4.99
CA VAL A 120 -3.20 -13.36 4.25
C VAL A 120 -2.39 -12.48 5.19
N VAL A 121 -2.91 -12.17 6.39
CA VAL A 121 -2.19 -11.33 7.35
C VAL A 121 -0.98 -12.03 7.95
N VAL A 122 -1.05 -13.34 8.15
CA VAL A 122 0.07 -14.17 8.62
C VAL A 122 1.23 -14.17 7.62
N SER A 123 0.94 -14.17 6.32
CA SER A 123 1.98 -14.20 5.28
C SER A 123 2.67 -12.85 5.05
N LEU A 124 2.14 -11.75 5.59
CA LEU A 124 2.76 -10.43 5.46
C LEU A 124 4.05 -10.35 6.31
N PRO A 125 5.14 -9.75 5.78
CA PRO A 125 6.36 -9.53 6.56
C PRO A 125 6.12 -8.63 7.77
N SER A 126 6.75 -8.97 8.90
CA SER A 126 6.61 -8.19 10.14
C SER A 126 7.20 -6.80 10.03
N GLU A 127 8.23 -6.61 9.22
CA GLU A 127 8.84 -5.31 8.92
C GLU A 127 7.82 -4.35 8.30
N VAL A 128 7.00 -4.85 7.39
CA VAL A 128 6.00 -4.07 6.66
C VAL A 128 4.86 -3.67 7.58
N LEU A 129 4.36 -4.63 8.37
CA LEU A 129 3.32 -4.36 9.37
C LEU A 129 3.83 -3.41 10.46
N ALA A 130 5.10 -3.53 10.85
CA ALA A 130 5.72 -2.63 11.80
C ALA A 130 5.80 -1.19 11.25
N MET A 131 6.17 -1.02 9.98
CA MET A 131 6.16 0.28 9.30
C MET A 131 4.77 0.90 9.20
N LEU A 132 3.71 0.09 9.04
CA LEU A 132 2.33 0.56 9.04
C LEU A 132 1.86 1.01 10.43
N ALA A 133 2.20 0.23 11.47
CA ALA A 133 1.77 0.50 12.85
C ALA A 133 2.68 1.50 13.60
N GLY A 134 3.85 1.86 13.04
CA GLY A 134 4.83 2.72 13.69
C GLY A 134 5.46 2.06 14.92
N VAL A 135 5.76 0.76 14.85
CA VAL A 135 6.33 -0.06 15.93
C VAL A 135 7.60 -0.77 15.46
N PHE A 136 8.28 -1.51 16.36
CA PHE A 136 9.37 -2.40 15.96
C PHE A 136 8.84 -3.73 15.43
N PRO A 137 9.54 -4.40 14.49
CA PRO A 137 9.15 -5.74 14.01
C PRO A 137 8.99 -6.75 15.15
N ALA A 138 9.84 -6.69 16.18
CA ALA A 138 9.72 -7.55 17.37
C ALA A 138 8.38 -7.37 18.12
N THR A 139 7.80 -6.17 18.10
CA THR A 139 6.46 -5.92 18.67
C THR A 139 5.39 -6.66 17.89
N ILE A 140 5.46 -6.65 16.55
CA ILE A 140 4.54 -7.42 15.69
C ILE A 140 4.66 -8.91 16.00
N GLU A 141 5.88 -9.45 16.06
CA GLU A 141 6.11 -10.87 16.35
C GLU A 141 5.56 -11.29 17.72
N ASN A 142 5.78 -10.47 18.75
CA ASN A 142 5.28 -10.74 20.09
C ASN A 142 3.75 -10.78 20.13
N VAL A 143 3.09 -9.80 19.48
CA VAL A 143 1.62 -9.78 19.40
C VAL A 143 1.10 -10.95 18.58
N ARG A 144 1.73 -11.29 17.45
CA ARG A 144 1.39 -12.49 16.65
C ARG A 144 1.46 -13.76 17.49
N PHE A 145 2.53 -13.93 18.26
CA PHE A 145 2.71 -15.07 19.15
C PHE A 145 1.58 -15.15 20.19
N GLN A 146 1.27 -14.04 20.86
CA GLN A 146 0.19 -13.98 21.86
C GLN A 146 -1.19 -14.22 21.24
N HIS A 147 -1.51 -13.50 20.17
CA HIS A 147 -2.81 -13.50 19.50
C HIS A 147 -3.12 -14.87 18.85
N TRP A 148 -2.12 -15.53 18.29
CA TRP A 148 -2.31 -16.79 17.57
C TRP A 148 -2.08 -18.05 18.42
N GLN A 149 -1.43 -17.95 19.58
CA GLN A 149 -1.42 -19.04 20.55
C GLN A 149 -2.76 -19.20 21.26
N ILE A 150 -3.46 -18.09 21.53
CA ILE A 150 -4.79 -18.14 22.16
C ILE A 150 -5.81 -18.84 21.22
N GLY A 151 -5.68 -18.67 19.91
CA GLY A 151 -6.52 -19.34 18.91
C GLY A 151 -6.22 -20.83 18.65
N LYS A 152 -5.18 -21.42 19.25
CA LYS A 152 -4.92 -22.88 19.14
C LYS A 152 -5.81 -23.73 20.06
N LEU A 153 -6.54 -23.11 20.99
CA LEU A 153 -7.45 -23.83 21.89
C LEU A 153 -8.86 -24.02 21.31
N GLU A 154 -9.21 -23.33 20.21
CA GLU A 154 -10.50 -23.50 19.52
C GLU A 154 -10.29 -23.99 18.08
N SER A 155 -10.49 -25.30 17.92
CA SER A 155 -10.80 -26.12 16.71
C SER A 155 -10.24 -25.72 15.32
N PRO A 156 -9.58 -26.64 14.59
CA PRO A 156 -9.11 -26.41 13.22
C PRO A 156 -10.26 -26.61 12.22
N ALA A 157 -11.06 -25.58 11.97
CA ALA A 157 -12.02 -25.60 10.87
C ALA A 157 -11.30 -25.36 9.53
N TYR A 158 -11.39 -26.35 8.64
CA TYR A 158 -10.85 -26.41 7.28
C TYR A 158 -11.54 -25.42 6.28
N LEU A 159 -10.72 -24.71 5.47
CA LEU A 159 -10.83 -24.36 4.02
C LEU A 159 -11.97 -23.44 3.49
N PRO A 160 -11.77 -22.60 2.41
CA PRO A 160 -11.22 -22.99 1.09
C PRO A 160 -10.17 -22.08 0.38
N THR A 161 -9.33 -22.76 -0.40
CA THR A 161 -8.76 -22.51 -1.77
C THR A 161 -8.03 -21.20 -2.12
N SER A 162 -6.70 -21.25 -2.01
CA SER A 162 -5.62 -20.96 -3.00
C SER A 162 -5.62 -19.80 -4.01
N ASP A 163 -6.63 -18.95 -4.17
CA ASP A 163 -6.57 -17.84 -5.14
C ASP A 163 -6.24 -16.46 -4.54
N GLN A 164 -6.02 -16.39 -3.22
CA GLN A 164 -5.85 -15.14 -2.46
C GLN A 164 -4.40 -14.84 -2.04
N LEU A 165 -3.44 -15.67 -2.43
CA LEU A 165 -2.04 -15.56 -2.00
C LEU A 165 -1.12 -15.16 -3.16
N LYS A 166 -1.20 -13.90 -3.58
CA LYS A 166 -0.15 -13.26 -4.38
C LYS A 166 0.33 -12.01 -3.67
N VAL A 167 1.19 -12.22 -2.66
CA VAL A 167 1.99 -11.13 -2.11
C VAL A 167 3.16 -10.91 -3.08
N THR A 168 2.98 -10.02 -4.05
CA THR A 168 4.03 -9.65 -4.99
C THR A 168 4.72 -8.39 -4.49
N THR A 169 6.04 -8.45 -4.31
CA THR A 169 6.86 -7.28 -4.04
C THR A 169 7.34 -6.70 -5.36
N ILE A 170 7.00 -5.45 -5.64
CA ILE A 170 7.55 -4.70 -6.78
C ILE A 170 8.55 -3.69 -6.20
N THR A 171 9.84 -3.89 -6.45
CA THR A 171 10.91 -2.94 -6.09
C THR A 171 11.18 -2.00 -7.25
N ILE A 172 11.19 -0.69 -6.98
CA ILE A 172 11.52 0.32 -8.00
C ILE A 172 12.98 0.71 -7.79
N ASP A 173 13.87 0.24 -8.67
CA ASP A 173 15.27 0.69 -8.66
C ASP A 173 15.36 2.11 -9.25
N SER A 174 15.92 3.03 -8.46
CA SER A 174 16.06 4.44 -8.84
C SER A 174 17.19 4.69 -9.87
N ALA A 175 17.97 3.67 -10.23
CA ALA A 175 19.11 3.82 -11.14
C ALA A 175 18.83 3.49 -12.63
N LEU A 176 17.84 2.65 -12.97
CA LEU A 176 17.52 2.31 -14.36
C LEU A 176 16.01 2.07 -14.51
N ARG A 177 15.36 2.85 -15.38
CA ARG A 177 13.93 2.74 -15.74
C ARG A 177 13.65 1.47 -16.57
N GLU A 178 13.72 0.29 -15.95
CA GLU A 178 13.12 -0.92 -16.51
C GLU A 178 12.28 -1.65 -15.46
N VAL A 179 10.99 -1.79 -15.77
CA VAL A 179 10.04 -2.58 -14.98
C VAL A 179 10.18 -4.02 -15.45
N SER A 180 10.82 -4.87 -14.64
CA SER A 180 10.83 -6.31 -14.86
C SER A 180 9.87 -6.98 -13.89
N GLU A 181 8.75 -7.50 -14.40
CA GLU A 181 7.85 -8.38 -13.65
C GLU A 181 8.55 -9.73 -13.45
N VAL A 182 9.20 -9.90 -12.30
CA VAL A 182 9.70 -11.21 -11.86
C VAL A 182 8.73 -11.77 -10.83
N PRO A 183 8.09 -12.92 -11.07
CA PRO A 183 7.35 -13.63 -10.05
C PRO A 183 8.36 -14.24 -9.08
N LEU A 184 8.60 -13.57 -7.95
CA LEU A 184 9.40 -14.14 -6.87
C LEU A 184 8.56 -15.16 -6.09
N LEU A 185 9.13 -16.35 -5.95
CA LEU A 185 8.63 -17.44 -5.12
C LEU A 185 8.47 -16.96 -3.66
N THR A 186 7.40 -17.45 -3.05
CA THR A 186 6.68 -16.96 -1.85
C THR A 186 7.45 -16.87 -0.52
N THR A 187 8.77 -16.98 -0.52
CA THR A 187 9.61 -16.82 0.67
C THR A 187 11.05 -16.70 0.18
N ALA A 188 11.54 -15.49 0.00
CA ALA A 188 12.97 -15.24 -0.17
C ALA A 188 13.41 -14.28 0.92
N THR A 189 14.39 -14.69 1.72
CA THR A 189 15.02 -13.81 2.70
C THR A 189 15.81 -12.71 2.00
N ILE A 190 15.99 -11.57 2.67
CA ILE A 190 16.73 -10.40 2.16
C ILE A 190 18.15 -10.77 1.65
N SER A 191 18.76 -11.81 2.25
CA SER A 191 20.04 -12.39 1.83
C SER A 191 19.95 -13.15 0.50
N GLU A 192 18.90 -13.96 0.30
CA GLU A 192 18.70 -14.75 -0.93
C GLU A 192 18.37 -13.86 -2.12
N ILE A 193 17.63 -12.77 -1.88
CA ILE A 193 17.40 -11.73 -2.87
C ILE A 193 18.74 -11.10 -3.27
N ARG A 194 19.54 -10.61 -2.32
CA ARG A 194 20.83 -9.96 -2.61
C ARG A 194 21.82 -10.88 -3.34
N SER A 195 21.92 -12.15 -2.92
CA SER A 195 22.83 -13.13 -3.53
C SER A 195 22.45 -13.47 -4.98
N THR A 196 21.15 -13.57 -5.27
CA THR A 196 20.66 -13.80 -6.63
C THR A 196 21.01 -12.65 -7.57
N TYR A 197 21.00 -11.41 -7.07
CA TYR A 197 21.38 -10.23 -7.86
C TYR A 197 22.90 -10.11 -8.10
N GLU A 198 23.76 -10.50 -7.17
CA GLU A 198 25.22 -10.48 -7.41
C GLU A 198 25.66 -11.54 -8.42
N PHE A 199 25.03 -12.72 -8.42
CA PHE A 199 25.27 -13.76 -9.41
C PHE A 199 24.91 -13.32 -10.83
N LEU A 200 23.77 -12.62 -10.99
CA LEU A 200 23.33 -12.10 -12.28
C LEU A 200 24.13 -10.90 -12.78
N ARG A 201 24.78 -10.15 -11.88
CA ARG A 201 25.64 -9.00 -12.22
C ARG A 201 27.03 -9.44 -12.72
N SER A 202 27.44 -10.67 -12.44
CA SER A 202 28.76 -11.22 -12.78
C SER A 202 28.74 -12.20 -13.96
N ALA A 203 27.55 -12.47 -14.52
CA ALA A 203 27.34 -13.24 -15.75
C ALA A 203 27.06 -12.30 -16.94
#